data_AF-A0A6A6K3F5-F1
#
_entry.id   AF-A0A6A6K3F5-F1
#
_cell.length_a   1.000
_cell.length_b   1.000
_cell.length_c   1.000
_cell.angle_alpha   90.00
_cell.angle_beta   90.00
_cell.angle_gamma   90.00
#
_symmetry.space_group_name_H-M   'P 1'
#
loop_
_entity.id
_entity.type
_entity.pdbx_description
1 polymer ?
#
loop_
_entity_poly.entity_id
_entity_poly.type
_entity_poly.pdbx_seq_one_letter_code
_entity_poly.pdbx_strand_id
1 'polypeptide(L)'
;MGNQWAGWNMPEILPEMPNEGQQHVSRARGITMIGARPWVGLYNVPILSTDVSAARRIARLVSARGGGLPTVQTLGLVHGEDSTEIACMLLEPNQIGADRVQSRVEMLAAEEGLDVQKGYFTDFSPEMIVEKIKLAWFGCKTSKLWMIERKSGAMFFPSSDVLDETSELPISNID
;
A
#
# COMPACT_ATOMS: atom_id res chain seq x y z
N MET A 1 12.02 0.93 24.63
CA MET A 1 12.87 0.50 23.49
C MET A 1 12.11 0.85 22.22
N GLY A 2 12.70 1.67 21.35
CA GLY A 2 11.99 2.20 20.17
C GLY A 2 11.82 1.17 19.05
N ASN A 3 10.91 1.45 18.11
CA ASN A 3 10.64 0.62 16.95
C ASN A 3 11.90 0.56 16.06
N GLN A 4 12.60 -0.59 16.05
CA GLN A 4 13.73 -0.82 15.17
C GLN A 4 13.28 -1.52 13.90
N TRP A 5 13.90 -1.19 12.77
CA TRP A 5 13.69 -1.90 11.52
C TRP A 5 14.04 -3.39 11.68
N ALA A 6 13.05 -4.27 11.47
CA ALA A 6 13.20 -5.73 11.56
C ALA A 6 13.37 -6.42 10.19
N GLY A 7 13.52 -5.64 9.11
CA GLY A 7 13.77 -6.18 7.77
C GLY A 7 15.20 -6.66 7.59
N TRP A 8 15.60 -6.91 6.34
CA TRP A 8 16.97 -7.36 6.02
C TRP A 8 18.03 -6.44 6.60
N ASN A 9 19.21 -7.02 6.91
CA ASN A 9 20.40 -6.29 7.34
C ASN A 9 20.69 -5.19 6.30
N MET A 10 20.28 -3.97 6.62
CA MET A 10 20.50 -2.82 5.76
C MET A 10 21.97 -2.41 5.95
N PRO A 11 22.75 -2.31 4.86
CA PRO A 11 24.10 -1.77 4.97
C PRO A 11 24.00 -0.33 5.45
N GLU A 12 24.94 0.09 6.30
CA GLU A 12 25.00 1.48 6.77
C GLU A 12 25.22 2.48 5.63
N ILE A 13 25.78 2.01 4.51
CA ILE A 13 25.99 2.78 3.28
C ILE A 13 25.17 2.12 2.18
N LEU A 14 24.27 2.87 1.56
CA LEU A 14 23.45 2.36 0.47
C LEU A 14 24.30 2.06 -0.77
N PRO A 15 24.02 0.97 -1.50
CA PRO A 15 24.75 0.62 -2.72
C PRO A 15 24.52 1.65 -3.84
N GLU A 16 23.38 2.32 -3.81
CA GLU A 16 22.99 3.36 -4.76
C GLU A 16 22.72 4.68 -4.02
N MET A 17 23.08 5.79 -4.67
CA MET A 17 22.80 7.13 -4.14
C MET A 17 21.30 7.41 -4.15
N PRO A 18 20.70 7.86 -3.03
CA PRO A 18 19.30 8.26 -3.02
C PRO A 18 19.11 9.56 -3.82
N ASN A 19 17.92 9.76 -4.37
CA ASN A 19 17.57 11.02 -5.04
C ASN A 19 17.61 12.20 -4.05
N GLU A 20 17.23 11.95 -2.80
CA GLU A 20 17.21 12.94 -1.72
C GLU A 20 17.73 12.30 -0.42
N GLY A 21 18.42 13.10 0.39
CA GLY A 21 18.97 12.66 1.68
C GLY A 21 20.37 12.03 1.61
N GLN A 22 20.78 11.40 2.71
CA GLN A 22 22.13 10.89 2.88
C GLN A 22 22.25 9.42 2.43
N GLN A 23 23.38 9.08 1.81
CA GLN A 23 23.71 7.68 1.48
C GLN A 23 23.98 6.82 2.74
N HIS A 24 24.33 7.45 3.87
CA HIS A 24 24.52 6.78 5.13
C HIS A 24 23.18 6.70 5.89
N VAL A 25 22.71 5.48 6.15
CA VAL A 25 21.39 5.24 6.74
C VAL A 25 21.51 4.57 8.10
N SER A 26 21.02 5.26 9.14
CA SER A 26 20.92 4.66 10.47
C SER A 26 19.81 3.60 10.51
N ARG A 27 20.06 2.48 11.19
CA ARG A 27 19.05 1.42 11.42
C ARG A 27 17.77 1.91 12.10
N ALA A 28 17.85 2.99 12.87
CA ALA A 28 16.69 3.57 13.56
C ALA A 28 15.73 4.33 12.62
N ARG A 29 16.20 4.80 11.45
CA ARG A 29 15.41 5.63 10.52
C ARG A 29 15.04 4.90 9.23
N GLY A 30 15.92 4.02 8.73
CA GLY A 30 15.67 3.28 7.49
C GLY A 30 15.59 4.18 6.25
N ILE A 31 14.91 3.68 5.21
CA ILE A 31 14.75 4.35 3.91
C ILE A 31 13.26 4.51 3.63
N THR A 32 12.89 5.65 3.06
CA THR A 32 11.53 5.89 2.56
C THR A 32 11.58 6.15 1.07
N MET A 33 10.65 5.56 0.32
CA MET A 33 10.46 5.86 -1.10
C MET A 33 9.19 6.70 -1.26
N ILE A 34 9.28 7.79 -2.01
CA ILE A 34 8.14 8.66 -2.32
C ILE A 34 7.95 8.65 -3.84
N GLY A 35 6.69 8.52 -4.27
CA GLY A 35 6.32 8.55 -5.68
C GLY A 35 4.85 8.87 -5.86
N ALA A 36 4.44 9.11 -7.11
CA ALA A 36 3.07 9.38 -7.47
C ALA A 36 2.57 8.36 -8.49
N ARG A 37 1.30 7.94 -8.34
CA ARG A 37 0.62 7.02 -9.26
C ARG A 37 -0.89 7.26 -9.26
N PRO A 38 -1.63 6.78 -10.28
CA PRO A 38 -3.09 6.71 -10.22
C PRO A 38 -3.58 5.89 -9.02
N TRP A 39 -4.86 6.07 -8.66
CA TRP A 39 -5.52 5.37 -7.55
C TRP A 39 -5.34 3.86 -7.63
N VAL A 40 -5.12 3.25 -6.47
CA VAL A 40 -4.93 1.81 -6.29
C VAL A 40 -6.08 1.28 -5.46
N GLY A 41 -6.74 0.24 -5.92
CA GLY A 41 -7.66 -0.51 -5.08
C GLY A 41 -6.90 -1.54 -4.25
N LEU A 42 -7.13 -1.58 -2.94
CA LEU A 42 -6.60 -2.63 -2.06
C LEU A 42 -7.74 -3.56 -1.65
N TYR A 43 -7.74 -4.78 -2.18
CA TYR A 43 -8.81 -5.76 -1.99
C TYR A 43 -8.24 -7.09 -1.51
N ASN A 44 -8.61 -7.53 -0.32
CA ASN A 44 -8.14 -8.79 0.25
C ASN A 44 -9.22 -9.87 0.13
N VAL A 45 -8.81 -11.08 -0.22
CA VAL A 45 -9.70 -12.24 -0.35
C VAL A 45 -9.27 -13.31 0.66
N PRO A 46 -10.05 -13.53 1.76
CA PRO A 46 -9.72 -14.56 2.74
C PRO A 46 -9.95 -15.97 2.19
N ILE A 47 -9.05 -16.88 2.56
CA ILE A 47 -9.09 -18.31 2.28
C ILE A 47 -9.12 -19.05 3.62
N LEU A 48 -10.11 -19.93 3.81
CA LEU A 48 -10.29 -20.74 5.02
C LEU A 48 -9.29 -21.90 5.07
N SER A 49 -8.02 -21.56 5.18
CA SER A 49 -6.92 -22.51 5.25
C SER A 49 -5.69 -21.87 5.86
N THR A 50 -4.93 -22.66 6.62
CA THR A 50 -3.62 -22.30 7.17
C THR A 50 -2.48 -22.64 6.21
N ASP A 51 -2.76 -23.22 5.03
CA ASP A 51 -1.74 -23.51 4.02
C ASP A 51 -1.26 -22.24 3.32
N VAL A 52 -0.27 -21.58 3.93
CA VAL A 52 0.41 -20.41 3.36
C VAL A 52 1.07 -20.73 2.01
N SER A 53 1.47 -21.98 1.77
CA SER A 53 2.08 -22.37 0.50
C SER A 53 1.04 -22.37 -0.62
N ALA A 54 -0.18 -22.86 -0.35
CA ALA A 54 -1.32 -22.75 -1.25
C ALA A 54 -1.67 -21.28 -1.53
N ALA A 55 -1.82 -20.48 -0.48
CA ALA A 55 -2.10 -19.04 -0.63
C ALA A 55 -1.05 -18.34 -1.50
N ARG A 56 0.24 -18.67 -1.33
CA ARG A 56 1.32 -18.13 -2.18
C ARG A 56 1.28 -18.64 -3.63
N ARG A 57 0.86 -19.89 -3.88
CA ARG A 57 0.66 -20.42 -5.24
C ARG A 57 -0.48 -19.67 -5.93
N ILE A 58 -1.64 -19.60 -5.27
CA ILE A 58 -2.82 -18.89 -5.77
C ILE A 58 -2.48 -17.43 -6.03
N ALA A 59 -1.85 -16.73 -5.07
CA ALA A 59 -1.42 -15.34 -5.26
C ALA A 59 -0.60 -15.18 -6.54
N ARG A 60 0.44 -16.00 -6.74
CA ARG A 60 1.25 -15.94 -7.97
C ARG A 60 0.40 -16.09 -9.24
N LEU A 61 -0.53 -17.04 -9.28
CA LEU A 61 -1.40 -17.30 -10.44
C LEU A 61 -2.46 -16.21 -10.68
N VAL A 62 -2.83 -15.45 -9.64
CA VAL A 62 -3.71 -14.28 -9.76
C VAL A 62 -2.93 -13.06 -10.28
N SER A 63 -1.67 -12.89 -9.85
CA SER A 63 -0.88 -11.72 -10.20
C SER A 63 -0.54 -11.65 -11.69
N ALA A 64 -0.55 -10.43 -12.25
CA ALA A 64 -0.03 -10.13 -13.58
C ALA A 64 1.37 -10.72 -13.82
N ARG A 65 2.26 -10.63 -12.82
CA ARG A 65 3.63 -11.13 -12.91
C ARG A 65 3.69 -12.66 -13.08
N GLY A 66 2.71 -13.38 -12.55
CA GLY A 66 2.59 -14.83 -12.74
C GLY A 66 1.69 -15.24 -13.89
N GLY A 67 1.33 -14.31 -14.79
CA GLY A 67 0.48 -14.57 -15.95
C GLY A 67 -1.03 -14.52 -15.66
N GLY A 68 -1.43 -14.02 -14.48
CA GLY A 68 -2.81 -13.85 -14.08
C GLY A 68 -3.48 -12.60 -14.66
N LEU A 69 -4.24 -11.91 -13.81
CA LEU A 69 -4.97 -10.71 -14.23
C LEU A 69 -3.99 -9.56 -14.52
N PRO A 70 -4.14 -8.84 -15.65
CA PRO A 70 -3.31 -7.67 -15.94
C PRO A 70 -3.51 -6.62 -14.85
N THR A 71 -2.50 -5.76 -14.63
CA THR A 71 -2.58 -4.65 -13.66
C THR A 71 -2.95 -5.05 -12.22
N VAL A 72 -2.82 -6.33 -11.85
CA VAL A 72 -3.03 -6.83 -10.49
C VAL A 72 -1.73 -7.38 -9.91
N GLN A 73 -1.38 -6.90 -8.71
CA GLN A 73 -0.32 -7.47 -7.89
C GLN A 73 -0.94 -8.14 -6.67
N THR A 74 -0.37 -9.27 -6.23
CA THR A 74 -0.93 -10.02 -5.10
C THR A 74 0.16 -10.58 -4.21
N LEU A 75 -0.22 -10.84 -2.96
CA LEU A 75 0.58 -11.50 -1.94
C LEU A 75 -0.29 -12.52 -1.20
N GLY A 76 0.25 -13.71 -0.96
CA GLY A 76 -0.37 -14.71 -0.09
C GLY A 76 0.16 -14.57 1.32
N LEU A 77 -0.71 -14.25 2.27
CA LEU A 77 -0.36 -13.90 3.65
C LEU A 77 -1.15 -14.76 4.66
N VAL A 78 -0.63 -14.85 5.88
CA VAL A 78 -1.39 -15.37 7.03
C VAL A 78 -2.41 -14.31 7.44
N HIS A 79 -3.62 -14.74 7.78
CA HIS A 79 -4.70 -13.87 8.24
C HIS A 79 -5.34 -14.48 9.49
N GLY A 80 -5.10 -13.88 10.66
CA GLY A 80 -5.53 -14.47 11.93
C GLY A 80 -4.83 -15.80 12.25
N GLU A 81 -5.42 -16.60 13.14
CA GLU A 81 -4.83 -17.86 13.61
C GLU A 81 -5.06 -19.02 12.61
N ASP A 82 -6.24 -19.06 11.99
CA ASP A 82 -6.71 -20.23 11.23
C ASP A 82 -6.94 -19.98 9.74
N SER A 83 -6.56 -18.81 9.22
CA SER A 83 -6.80 -18.49 7.81
C SER A 83 -5.62 -17.83 7.12
N THR A 84 -5.72 -17.77 5.81
CA THR A 84 -4.80 -17.05 4.94
C THR A 84 -5.60 -16.07 4.10
N GLU A 85 -4.93 -15.13 3.45
CA GLU A 85 -5.57 -14.22 2.52
C GLU A 85 -4.71 -13.99 1.29
N ILE A 86 -5.38 -13.67 0.19
CA ILE A 86 -4.74 -13.08 -0.99
C ILE A 86 -4.95 -11.58 -0.91
N ALA A 87 -3.92 -10.87 -0.48
CA ALA A 87 -3.90 -9.41 -0.50
C ALA A 87 -3.67 -8.94 -1.94
N CYS A 88 -4.60 -8.15 -2.50
CA CYS A 88 -4.55 -7.74 -3.90
C CYS A 88 -4.47 -6.22 -4.05
N MET A 89 -3.49 -5.78 -4.83
CA MET A 89 -3.35 -4.41 -5.29
C MET A 89 -3.84 -4.31 -6.74
N LEU A 90 -4.98 -3.67 -6.94
CA LEU A 90 -5.58 -3.34 -8.23
C LEU A 90 -4.94 -2.04 -8.71
N LEU A 91 -3.94 -2.15 -9.59
CA LEU A 91 -3.13 -1.02 -10.05
C LEU A 91 -3.90 -0.07 -10.97
N GLU A 92 -4.89 -0.60 -11.69
CA GLU A 92 -5.83 0.13 -12.52
C GLU A 92 -7.26 -0.35 -12.22
N PRO A 93 -7.87 0.12 -11.11
CA PRO A 93 -9.16 -0.40 -10.62
C PRO A 93 -10.34 -0.14 -11.58
N ASN A 94 -10.17 0.77 -12.56
CA ASN A 94 -11.14 1.00 -13.62
C ASN A 94 -11.10 -0.06 -14.73
N GLN A 95 -10.01 -0.82 -14.84
CA GLN A 95 -9.83 -1.87 -15.85
C GLN A 95 -10.15 -3.24 -15.27
N ILE A 96 -9.60 -3.54 -14.08
CA ILE A 96 -9.85 -4.77 -13.34
C ILE A 96 -10.45 -4.39 -12.00
N GLY A 97 -11.70 -4.80 -11.77
CA GLY A 97 -12.41 -4.61 -10.52
C GLY A 97 -12.19 -5.74 -9.51
N ALA A 98 -12.64 -5.50 -8.29
CA ALA A 98 -12.59 -6.47 -7.18
C ALA A 98 -13.40 -7.75 -7.48
N ASP A 99 -14.49 -7.64 -8.24
CA ASP A 99 -15.30 -8.76 -8.72
C ASP A 99 -14.48 -9.76 -9.53
N ARG A 100 -13.66 -9.27 -10.47
CA ARG A 100 -12.81 -10.13 -11.31
C ARG A 100 -11.71 -10.79 -10.51
N VAL A 101 -11.14 -10.08 -9.53
CA VAL A 101 -10.15 -10.64 -8.61
C VAL A 101 -10.77 -11.72 -7.74
N GLN A 102 -11.93 -11.45 -7.13
CA GLN A 102 -12.69 -12.40 -6.32
C GLN A 102 -12.94 -13.70 -7.08
N SER A 103 -13.54 -13.62 -8.27
CA SER A 103 -13.84 -14.82 -9.09
C SER A 103 -12.58 -15.58 -9.51
N ARG A 104 -11.47 -14.88 -9.77
CA ARG A 104 -10.21 -15.56 -10.13
C ARG A 104 -9.60 -16.30 -8.94
N VAL A 105 -9.67 -15.72 -7.74
CA VAL A 105 -9.21 -16.39 -6.51
C VAL A 105 -10.10 -17.59 -6.20
N GLU A 106 -11.42 -17.44 -6.26
CA GLU A 106 -12.39 -18.53 -6.03
C GLU A 106 -12.14 -19.72 -6.97
N MET A 107 -11.93 -19.46 -8.27
CA MET A 107 -11.62 -20.50 -9.25
C MET A 107 -10.35 -21.28 -8.89
N LEU A 108 -9.25 -20.56 -8.63
CA LEU A 108 -7.95 -21.18 -8.33
C LEU A 108 -7.95 -21.91 -6.98
N ALA A 109 -8.67 -21.38 -5.99
CA ALA A 109 -8.85 -22.03 -4.70
C ALA A 109 -9.68 -23.31 -4.83
N ALA A 110 -10.73 -23.31 -5.65
CA ALA A 110 -11.54 -24.49 -5.90
C ALA A 110 -10.74 -25.61 -6.57
N GLU A 111 -9.79 -25.29 -7.47
CA GLU A 111 -8.86 -26.27 -8.04
C GLU A 111 -7.97 -26.94 -6.98
N GLU A 112 -7.67 -26.23 -5.89
CA GLU A 112 -6.94 -26.76 -4.73
C GLU A 112 -7.87 -27.30 -3.61
N GLY A 113 -9.20 -27.29 -3.80
CA GLY A 113 -10.18 -27.75 -2.81
C GLY A 113 -10.31 -26.83 -1.58
N LEU A 114 -10.04 -25.54 -1.74
CA LEU A 114 -10.04 -24.54 -0.68
C LEU A 114 -11.29 -23.65 -0.72
N ASP A 115 -11.83 -23.36 0.47
CA ASP A 115 -12.98 -22.47 0.62
C ASP A 115 -12.53 -21.01 0.72
N VAL A 116 -13.23 -20.14 -0.01
CA VAL A 116 -12.94 -18.71 -0.12
C VAL A 116 -14.10 -17.91 0.47
N GLN A 117 -13.77 -16.88 1.24
CA GLN A 117 -14.75 -15.92 1.73
C GLN A 117 -14.87 -14.71 0.80
N LYS A 118 -15.94 -13.94 0.98
CA LYS A 118 -16.11 -12.67 0.27
C LYS A 118 -15.00 -11.70 0.66
N GLY A 119 -14.26 -11.21 -0.31
CA GLY A 119 -13.21 -10.24 -0.08
C GLY A 119 -13.73 -8.85 0.28
N TYR A 120 -12.83 -8.00 0.76
CA TYR A 120 -13.13 -6.67 1.28
C TYR A 120 -12.03 -5.67 0.91
N PHE A 121 -12.39 -4.39 0.86
CA PHE A 121 -11.40 -3.32 0.67
C PHE A 121 -10.73 -2.98 1.99
N THR A 122 -9.40 -2.83 1.98
CA THR A 122 -8.62 -2.50 3.19
C THR A 122 -8.40 -0.99 3.37
N ASP A 123 -8.73 -0.19 2.35
CA ASP A 123 -8.51 1.26 2.34
C ASP A 123 -9.79 2.01 1.94
N PHE A 124 -9.75 3.32 2.11
CA PHE A 124 -10.81 4.25 1.75
C PHE A 124 -10.99 4.35 0.24
N SER A 125 -12.22 4.64 -0.19
CA SER A 125 -12.47 4.97 -1.59
C SER A 125 -11.79 6.29 -1.96
N PRO A 126 -11.49 6.53 -3.25
CA PRO A 126 -10.95 7.81 -3.70
C PRO A 126 -11.76 9.03 -3.22
N GLU A 127 -13.09 8.92 -3.19
CA GLU A 127 -13.99 9.97 -2.74
C GLU A 127 -13.80 10.25 -1.25
N MET A 128 -13.73 9.20 -0.43
CA MET A 128 -13.49 9.29 1.01
C MET A 128 -12.11 9.88 1.33
N ILE A 129 -11.08 9.51 0.56
CA ILE A 129 -9.73 10.07 0.71
C ILE A 129 -9.75 11.58 0.42
N VAL A 130 -10.37 11.98 -0.70
CA VAL A 130 -10.49 13.40 -1.07
C VAL A 130 -11.25 14.17 0.01
N GLU A 131 -12.33 13.62 0.55
CA GLU A 131 -13.10 14.25 1.63
C GLU A 131 -12.27 14.41 2.91
N LYS A 132 -11.55 13.36 3.34
CA LYS A 132 -10.67 13.40 4.51
C LYS A 132 -9.55 14.44 4.36
N ILE A 133 -8.92 14.49 3.19
CA ILE A 133 -7.86 15.48 2.90
C ILE A 133 -8.44 16.89 2.98
N LYS A 134 -9.63 17.12 2.40
CA LYS A 134 -10.32 18.42 2.52
C LYS A 134 -10.57 18.79 3.97
N LEU A 135 -11.12 17.89 4.79
CA LEU A 135 -11.41 18.14 6.20
C LEU A 135 -10.15 18.47 7.01
N ALA A 136 -9.08 17.70 6.82
CA ALA A 136 -7.79 17.97 7.47
C ALA A 136 -7.22 19.34 7.06
N TRP A 137 -7.39 19.70 5.78
CA TRP A 137 -6.92 20.98 5.24
C TRP A 137 -7.70 22.18 5.79
N PHE A 138 -9.04 22.11 5.83
CA PHE A 138 -9.87 23.19 6.39
C PHE A 138 -9.72 23.36 7.90
N GLY A 139 -9.30 22.32 8.62
CA GLY A 139 -8.95 22.39 10.04
C GLY A 139 -7.59 23.05 10.32
N CYS A 140 -6.69 23.10 9.34
CA CYS A 140 -5.35 23.66 9.48
C CYS A 140 -5.33 25.16 9.12
N LYS A 141 -5.34 26.04 10.14
CA LYS A 141 -5.38 27.51 9.97
C LYS A 141 -4.11 28.14 9.36
N THR A 142 -3.03 27.38 9.13
CA THR A 142 -1.71 27.94 8.79
C THR A 142 -1.24 27.70 7.35
N SER A 143 -1.97 26.96 6.51
CA SER A 143 -1.50 26.62 5.16
C SER A 143 -2.29 27.32 4.05
N LYS A 144 -1.78 28.47 3.59
CA LYS A 144 -2.11 29.05 2.27
C LYS A 144 -1.25 28.35 1.21
N LEU A 145 -1.80 27.38 0.47
CA LEU A 145 -1.32 27.09 -0.90
C LEU A 145 -2.39 26.39 -1.76
N TRP A 146 -2.22 26.58 -3.06
CA TRP A 146 -3.23 26.65 -4.11
C TRP A 146 -3.88 25.33 -4.54
N MET A 147 -5.14 25.46 -4.97
CA MET A 147 -6.02 24.43 -5.49
C MET A 147 -5.38 23.64 -6.64
N ILE A 148 -5.15 22.33 -6.44
CA ILE A 148 -4.77 21.40 -7.52
C ILE A 148 -6.08 20.94 -8.19
N GLU A 149 -6.50 21.68 -9.22
CA GLU A 149 -7.57 21.24 -10.10
C GLU A 149 -6.97 20.53 -11.32
N ARG A 150 -7.45 19.29 -11.57
CA ARG A 150 -7.07 18.42 -12.69
C ARG A 150 -7.27 19.14 -14.03
N LYS A 151 -6.19 19.55 -14.71
CA LYS A 151 -6.06 19.46 -16.18
C LYS A 151 -4.58 19.32 -16.55
N SER A 152 -4.30 18.37 -17.44
CA SER A 152 -3.00 18.08 -18.09
C SER A 152 -1.86 17.64 -17.16
N GLY A 153 -1.42 16.39 -17.33
CA GLY A 153 -0.38 15.78 -16.52
C GLY A 153 0.95 16.53 -16.58
N ALA A 154 1.28 17.22 -15.49
CA ALA A 154 2.62 17.46 -14.96
C ALA A 154 2.42 18.09 -13.57
N MET A 155 2.89 17.41 -12.52
CA MET A 155 2.86 17.93 -11.16
C MET A 155 4.18 18.68 -10.94
N PHE A 156 4.13 20.01 -10.87
CA PHE A 156 5.29 20.83 -10.55
C PHE A 156 5.19 21.28 -9.09
N PHE A 157 6.16 20.88 -8.27
CA PHE A 157 6.38 21.44 -6.94
C PHE A 157 7.47 22.51 -7.06
N PRO A 158 7.28 23.74 -6.56
CA PRO A 158 8.42 24.63 -6.35
C PRO A 158 9.26 24.07 -5.19
N SER A 159 10.58 24.01 -5.37
CA SER A 159 11.51 23.59 -4.31
C SER A 159 11.41 24.57 -3.14
N SER A 160 11.08 24.07 -1.96
CA SER A 160 11.36 24.75 -0.72
C SER A 160 12.63 24.14 -0.13
N ASP A 161 13.74 24.85 -0.31
CA ASP A 161 14.78 24.89 0.71
C ASP A 161 14.12 25.22 2.06
N VAL A 162 14.66 24.66 3.14
CA VAL A 162 14.19 24.71 4.54
C VAL A 162 13.36 23.48 4.97
N LEU A 163 14.08 22.38 5.24
CA LEU A 163 13.74 21.47 6.33
C LEU A 163 14.84 21.57 7.39
N ASP A 164 14.75 22.61 8.20
CA ASP A 164 15.29 22.58 9.56
C ASP A 164 14.29 23.32 10.45
N GLU A 165 13.55 22.57 11.23
CA GLU A 165 13.34 22.85 12.66
C GLU A 165 12.36 21.84 13.28
N THR A 166 12.81 21.32 14.40
CA THR A 166 12.13 20.44 15.34
C THR A 166 10.77 21.00 15.79
N SER A 167 9.70 20.22 15.62
CA SER A 167 8.56 20.30 16.54
C SER A 167 8.05 18.90 16.85
N GLU A 168 8.36 18.43 18.05
CA GLU A 168 7.69 17.31 18.68
C GLU A 168 6.22 17.69 18.89
N LEU A 169 5.29 16.99 18.25
CA LEU A 169 3.88 17.03 18.63
C LEU A 169 3.63 15.92 19.67
N PRO A 170 3.01 16.23 20.82
CA PRO A 170 2.74 15.22 21.83
C PRO A 170 1.67 14.25 21.32
N ILE A 171 2.01 12.96 21.32
CA ILE A 171 1.06 11.87 21.13
C ILE A 171 0.17 11.85 22.37
N SER A 172 -1.02 12.46 22.28
CA SER A 172 -2.08 12.21 23.25
C SER A 172 -2.64 10.80 23.00
N ASN A 173 -2.50 9.93 24.01
CA ASN A 173 -3.15 8.63 24.07
C ASN A 173 -4.65 8.76 23.80
N ILE A 174 -5.16 7.95 22.88
CA ILE A 174 -6.59 7.68 22.73
C ILE A 174 -6.78 6.26 23.27
N ASP A 175 -7.52 6.18 24.38
CA ASP A 175 -8.15 4.96 24.89
C ASP A 175 -9.26 4.47 23.94
#